data_AF-A0A1Z5H6G0-F1
#
_entry.id   AF-A0A1Z5H6G0-F1
#
_cell.length_a   1.000
_cell.length_b   1.000
_cell.length_c   1.000
_cell.angle_alpha   90.00
_cell.angle_beta   90.00
_cell.angle_gamma   90.00
#
_symmetry.space_group_name_H-M   'P 1'
#
loop_
_entity.id
_entity.type
_entity.pdbx_description
1 polymer ?
#
loop_
_entity_poly.entity_id
_entity_poly.type
_entity_poly.pdbx_seq_one_letter_code
_entity_poly.pdbx_strand_id
1 'polypeptide(L)'
;MNVILIFNKFTDAYIGMTYGTDAMSLTEAGCDDTHFKYKTVVLDPDTEVWEGDFNTGQIKPISQQTTVISETELDADCQDKVFRQYRYYHQLNVVYGVLDNLITAAALDETLLADYRKMRTYIQPLKIRETEPKRSDDF
;
A
#
# COMPACT_ATOMS: atom_id res chain seq x y z
N MET A 1 -15.28 -13.10 -22.06
CA MET A 1 -16.51 -13.54 -21.35
C MET A 1 -17.46 -12.36 -21.20
N ASN A 2 -18.76 -12.59 -20.94
CA ASN A 2 -19.67 -11.50 -20.57
C ASN A 2 -19.40 -11.09 -19.13
N VAL A 3 -19.08 -9.82 -18.91
CA VAL A 3 -18.90 -9.25 -17.56
C VAL A 3 -19.84 -8.06 -17.38
N ILE A 4 -20.23 -7.82 -16.13
CA ILE A 4 -20.94 -6.61 -15.74
C ILE A 4 -19.94 -5.66 -15.09
N LEU A 5 -19.79 -4.48 -15.69
CA LEU A 5 -19.04 -3.37 -15.14
C LEU A 5 -19.96 -2.53 -14.24
N ILE A 6 -19.46 -2.12 -13.09
CA ILE A 6 -20.18 -1.37 -12.06
C ILE A 6 -19.55 0.02 -11.98
N PHE A 7 -20.39 1.05 -12.00
CA PHE A 7 -19.96 2.44 -11.98
C PHE A 7 -20.70 3.22 -10.90
N ASN A 8 -20.03 4.25 -10.38
CA ASN A 8 -20.64 5.21 -9.49
C ASN A 8 -21.71 6.01 -10.25
N LYS A 9 -22.94 6.03 -9.74
CA LYS A 9 -24.06 6.70 -10.41
C LYS A 9 -23.90 8.21 -10.56
N PHE A 10 -23.14 8.85 -9.66
CA PHE A 10 -22.96 10.30 -9.62
C PHE A 10 -21.73 10.78 -10.38
N THR A 11 -20.64 10.02 -10.35
CA THR A 11 -19.36 10.44 -10.97
C THR A 11 -19.03 9.70 -12.26
N ASP A 12 -19.81 8.68 -12.62
CA ASP A 12 -19.55 7.75 -13.73
C ASP A 12 -18.22 6.98 -13.60
N ALA A 13 -17.52 7.12 -12.48
CA ALA A 13 -16.26 6.45 -12.23
C ALA A 13 -16.45 4.94 -12.16
N TYR A 14 -15.53 4.22 -12.82
CA TYR A 14 -15.47 2.76 -12.76
C TYR A 14 -15.14 2.30 -11.33
N ILE A 15 -15.93 1.37 -10.80
CA ILE A 15 -15.75 0.80 -9.45
C ILE A 15 -15.15 -0.60 -9.55
N GLY A 16 -15.61 -1.41 -10.50
CA GLY A 16 -15.14 -2.78 -10.65
C GLY A 16 -16.00 -3.59 -11.62
N MET A 17 -15.67 -4.87 -11.75
CA MET A 17 -16.39 -5.81 -12.58
C MET A 17 -16.83 -7.03 -11.78
N THR A 18 -17.94 -7.63 -12.19
CA THR A 18 -18.38 -8.95 -11.74
C THR A 18 -18.71 -9.80 -12.96
N TYR A 19 -18.58 -11.11 -12.81
CA TYR A 19 -18.96 -12.07 -13.84
C TYR A 19 -19.72 -13.23 -13.21
N GLY A 20 -20.65 -13.77 -13.97
CA GLY A 20 -21.45 -14.92 -13.58
C GLY A 20 -20.92 -16.18 -14.23
N THR A 21 -21.04 -17.30 -13.55
CA THR A 21 -20.97 -18.61 -14.20
C THR A 21 -22.14 -18.78 -15.17
N ASP A 22 -22.10 -19.76 -16.09
CA ASP A 22 -23.20 -20.04 -17.04
C ASP A 22 -24.57 -20.27 -16.36
N ALA A 23 -24.60 -20.59 -15.06
CA ALA A 23 -25.82 -20.73 -14.25
C ALA A 23 -26.41 -19.39 -13.74
N MET A 24 -25.69 -18.28 -13.89
CA MET A 24 -26.09 -16.95 -13.45
C MET A 24 -26.35 -16.07 -14.68
N SER A 25 -27.62 -15.92 -15.06
CA SER A 25 -28.03 -14.94 -16.09
C SER A 25 -27.91 -13.52 -15.54
N LEU A 26 -26.68 -13.02 -15.48
CA LEU A 26 -26.38 -11.63 -15.12
C LEU A 26 -26.59 -10.76 -16.35
N THR A 27 -27.71 -10.04 -16.37
CA THR A 27 -28.01 -8.99 -17.36
C THR A 27 -28.13 -7.65 -16.64
N GLU A 28 -27.88 -6.54 -17.35
CA GLU A 28 -28.04 -5.18 -16.78
C GLU A 28 -29.40 -4.97 -16.10
N ALA A 29 -30.46 -5.53 -16.68
CA ALA A 29 -31.83 -5.43 -16.17
C ALA A 29 -32.04 -6.15 -14.83
N GLY A 30 -31.14 -7.06 -14.45
CA GLY A 30 -31.17 -7.75 -13.16
C GLY A 30 -30.44 -7.02 -12.04
N CYS A 31 -29.77 -5.91 -12.33
CA CYS A 31 -28.99 -5.17 -11.35
C CYS A 31 -29.78 -4.00 -10.74
N ASP A 32 -29.65 -3.79 -9.42
CA ASP A 32 -30.29 -2.66 -8.72
C ASP A 32 -29.59 -1.34 -9.06
N ASP A 33 -30.26 -0.52 -9.85
CA ASP A 33 -29.78 0.76 -10.36
C ASP A 33 -29.95 1.91 -9.37
N THR A 34 -30.43 1.67 -8.15
CA THR A 34 -30.66 2.72 -7.14
C THR A 34 -29.40 3.55 -6.89
N HIS A 35 -28.26 2.88 -6.68
CA HIS A 35 -26.98 3.51 -6.30
C HIS A 35 -25.87 3.42 -7.36
N PHE A 36 -26.04 2.57 -8.37
CA PHE A 36 -24.99 2.26 -9.34
C PHE A 36 -25.51 2.29 -10.77
N LYS A 37 -24.60 2.44 -11.73
CA LYS A 37 -24.85 2.19 -13.15
C LYS A 37 -24.13 0.92 -13.55
N TYR A 38 -24.71 0.17 -14.47
CA TYR A 38 -24.16 -1.09 -14.94
C TYR A 38 -24.02 -1.10 -16.45
N LYS A 39 -22.98 -1.77 -16.95
CA LYS A 39 -22.73 -1.96 -18.37
C LYS A 39 -22.25 -3.38 -18.61
N THR A 40 -22.92 -4.12 -19.48
CA THR A 40 -22.47 -5.42 -19.93
C THR A 40 -21.51 -5.24 -21.08
N VAL A 41 -20.35 -5.87 -20.97
CA VAL A 41 -19.36 -5.90 -22.05
C VAL A 41 -18.80 -7.31 -22.19
N VAL A 42 -18.33 -7.61 -23.39
CA VAL A 42 -17.55 -8.82 -23.65
C VAL A 42 -16.08 -8.44 -23.48
N LEU A 43 -15.43 -8.92 -22.43
CA LEU A 43 -13.99 -8.76 -22.24
C LEU A 43 -13.36 -10.04 -21.68
N ASP A 44 -12.10 -10.30 -22.01
CA ASP A 44 -11.30 -11.36 -21.41
C ASP A 44 -10.48 -10.81 -20.23
N PRO A 45 -10.83 -11.09 -18.96
CA PRO A 45 -10.19 -10.46 -17.80
C PRO A 45 -8.72 -10.84 -17.63
N ASP A 46 -8.25 -11.90 -18.31
CA ASP A 46 -6.85 -12.32 -18.27
C ASP A 46 -5.97 -11.52 -19.24
N THR A 47 -6.56 -10.88 -20.26
CA THR A 47 -5.81 -10.19 -21.33
C THR A 47 -6.27 -8.76 -21.59
N GLU A 48 -7.46 -8.39 -21.14
CA GLU A 48 -8.15 -7.14 -21.40
C GLU A 48 -8.66 -6.48 -20.12
N VAL A 49 -8.77 -5.16 -20.14
CA VAL A 49 -9.26 -4.34 -19.03
C VAL A 49 -10.15 -3.21 -19.55
N TRP A 50 -11.14 -2.82 -18.76
CA TRP A 50 -11.91 -1.61 -18.99
C TRP A 50 -11.16 -0.39 -18.47
N GLU A 51 -10.91 0.61 -19.32
CA GLU A 51 -10.25 1.85 -18.93
C GLU A 51 -11.13 3.06 -19.29
N GLY A 52 -11.51 3.85 -18.28
CA GLY A 52 -12.31 5.08 -18.41
C GLY A 52 -13.62 5.04 -17.62
N ASP A 53 -14.44 6.07 -17.79
CA ASP A 53 -15.75 6.20 -17.13
C ASP A 53 -16.85 5.43 -17.90
N PHE A 54 -18.09 5.50 -17.41
CA PHE A 54 -19.25 4.83 -18.02
C PHE A 54 -19.46 5.15 -19.51
N ASN A 55 -19.21 6.41 -19.92
CA ASN A 55 -19.51 6.96 -21.24
C ASN A 55 -18.31 6.88 -22.19
N THR A 56 -17.11 7.16 -21.69
CA THR A 56 -15.88 7.31 -22.47
C THR A 56 -14.97 6.09 -22.40
N GLY A 57 -15.24 5.16 -21.50
CA GLY A 57 -14.39 4.01 -21.32
C GLY A 57 -14.41 3.04 -22.49
N GLN A 58 -13.32 2.29 -22.59
CA GLN A 58 -13.09 1.33 -23.67
C GLN A 58 -12.31 0.12 -23.15
N ILE A 59 -12.48 -1.00 -23.83
CA ILE A 59 -11.69 -2.20 -23.58
C ILE A 59 -10.32 -1.99 -24.20
N LYS A 60 -9.27 -2.25 -23.43
CA LYS A 60 -7.89 -2.23 -23.89
C LYS A 60 -7.18 -3.52 -23.47
N PRO A 61 -6.17 -3.97 -24.24
CA PRO A 61 -5.24 -4.99 -23.76
C PRO A 61 -4.56 -4.52 -22.48
N ILE A 62 -4.34 -5.41 -21.51
CA ILE A 62 -3.62 -5.11 -20.26
C ILE A 62 -2.22 -4.54 -20.58
N SER A 63 -1.58 -5.01 -21.65
CA SER A 63 -0.28 -4.50 -22.12
C SER A 63 -0.28 -3.03 -22.57
N GLN A 64 -1.46 -2.45 -22.83
CA GLN A 64 -1.66 -1.06 -23.26
C GLN A 64 -2.39 -0.23 -22.19
N GLN A 65 -2.64 -0.81 -21.01
CA GLN A 65 -3.28 -0.12 -19.91
C GLN A 65 -2.42 1.07 -19.48
N THR A 66 -3.06 2.21 -19.25
CA THR A 66 -2.38 3.35 -18.64
C THR A 66 -1.85 2.95 -17.26
N THR A 67 -0.54 3.08 -17.03
CA THR A 67 0.05 2.81 -15.71
C THR A 67 -0.56 3.75 -14.68
N VAL A 68 -1.35 3.19 -13.76
CA VAL A 68 -1.86 3.90 -12.60
C VAL A 68 -0.96 3.54 -11.42
N ILE A 69 -0.32 4.53 -10.83
CA ILE A 69 0.36 4.39 -9.54
C ILE A 69 -0.60 4.95 -8.50
N SER A 70 -1.08 4.10 -7.61
CA SER A 70 -1.91 4.52 -6.49
C SER A 70 -1.06 5.24 -5.42
N GLU A 71 -1.70 6.11 -4.64
CA GLU A 71 -1.05 6.77 -3.50
C GLU A 71 -0.55 5.73 -2.48
N THR A 72 -1.30 4.64 -2.30
CA THR A 72 -0.89 3.53 -1.42
C THR A 72 0.38 2.84 -1.91
N GLU A 73 0.54 2.62 -3.22
CA GLU A 73 1.78 2.06 -3.78
C GLU A 73 2.95 3.04 -3.65
N LEU A 74 2.69 4.34 -3.85
CA LEU A 74 3.68 5.39 -3.67
C LEU A 74 4.15 5.47 -2.21
N ASP A 75 3.22 5.41 -1.26
CA ASP A 75 3.51 5.43 0.18
C ASP A 75 4.31 4.19 0.59
N ALA A 76 3.93 3.01 0.09
CA ALA A 76 4.65 1.77 0.33
C ALA A 76 6.09 1.82 -0.22
N ASP A 77 6.27 2.29 -1.46
CA ASP A 77 7.60 2.46 -2.07
C ASP A 77 8.45 3.49 -1.30
N CYS A 78 7.84 4.59 -0.85
CA CYS A 78 8.50 5.59 -0.03
C CYS A 78 8.96 4.99 1.30
N GLN A 79 8.09 4.27 2.00
CA GLN A 79 8.40 3.58 3.25
C GLN A 79 9.57 2.60 3.06
N ASP A 80 9.55 1.80 2.00
CA ASP A 80 10.59 0.84 1.67
C ASP A 80 11.93 1.51 1.40
N LYS A 81 11.95 2.60 0.62
CA LYS A 81 13.17 3.37 0.34
C LYS A 81 13.78 3.93 1.61
N VAL A 82 12.97 4.51 2.48
CA VAL A 82 13.41 5.03 3.78
C VAL A 82 13.96 3.90 4.65
N PHE A 83 13.25 2.77 4.73
CA PHE A 83 13.67 1.63 5.54
C PHE A 83 14.97 0.97 5.04
N ARG A 84 15.16 0.86 3.73
CA ARG A 84 16.40 0.33 3.12
C ARG A 84 17.62 1.19 3.46
N GLN A 85 17.45 2.51 3.41
CA GLN A 85 18.53 3.44 3.74
C GLN A 85 18.77 3.51 5.25
N TYR A 86 17.69 3.53 6.04
CA TYR A 86 17.73 3.63 7.49
C TYR A 86 16.74 2.64 8.09
N ARG A 87 17.23 1.51 8.60
CA ARG A 87 16.37 0.60 9.36
C ARG A 87 15.81 1.29 10.60
N TYR A 88 14.65 0.86 11.10
CA TYR A 88 13.97 1.53 12.21
C TYR A 88 14.86 1.78 13.45
N TYR A 89 15.69 0.81 13.85
CA TYR A 89 16.59 0.99 14.99
C TYR A 89 17.74 1.98 14.67
N HIS A 90 18.16 2.14 13.41
CA HIS A 90 19.09 3.21 13.02
C HIS A 90 18.43 4.58 13.11
N GLN A 91 17.20 4.72 12.63
CA GLN A 91 16.43 5.96 12.75
C GLN A 91 16.26 6.36 14.21
N LEU A 92 15.83 5.42 15.06
CA LEU A 92 15.65 5.65 16.49
C LEU A 92 16.97 6.02 17.19
N ASN A 93 18.08 5.39 16.83
CA ASN A 93 19.39 5.74 17.40
C ASN A 93 19.83 7.18 17.07
N VAL A 94 19.52 7.68 15.87
CA VAL A 94 19.76 9.10 15.51
C VAL A 94 18.91 10.02 16.38
N VAL A 95 17.61 9.73 16.50
CA VAL A 95 16.67 10.53 17.30
C VAL A 95 17.08 10.51 18.78
N TYR A 96 17.44 9.35 19.35
CA TYR A 96 17.93 9.27 20.72
C TYR A 96 19.19 10.10 20.92
N GLY A 97 20.15 10.06 20.00
CA GLY A 97 21.35 10.91 20.09
C GLY A 97 21.02 12.41 20.23
N VAL A 98 20.00 12.89 19.52
CA VAL A 98 19.52 14.27 19.67
C VAL A 98 18.83 14.48 21.03
N LEU A 99 17.94 13.55 21.43
CA LEU A 99 17.25 13.62 22.72
C LEU A 99 18.21 13.60 23.90
N ASP A 100 19.29 12.84 23.85
CA ASP A 100 20.30 12.84 24.91
C ASP A 100 20.99 14.19 25.04
N ASN A 101 21.34 14.82 23.92
CA ASN A 101 21.93 16.15 23.93
C ASN A 101 20.98 17.16 24.58
N LEU A 102 19.68 17.07 24.28
CA LEU A 102 18.65 17.92 24.88
C LEU A 102 18.45 17.64 26.37
N ILE A 103 18.39 16.37 26.76
CA ILE A 103 18.28 15.94 28.16
C ILE A 103 19.45 16.48 28.98
N THR A 104 20.68 16.34 28.45
CA THR A 104 21.90 16.85 29.09
C THR A 104 21.87 18.37 29.18
N ALA A 105 21.46 19.08 28.13
CA ALA A 105 21.38 20.54 28.14
C ALA A 105 20.31 21.08 29.09
N ALA A 106 19.18 20.39 29.23
CA ALA A 106 18.06 20.78 30.08
C ALA A 106 18.20 20.33 31.54
N ALA A 107 19.25 19.55 31.87
CA ALA A 107 19.50 19.02 33.21
C ALA A 107 18.25 18.36 33.83
N LEU A 108 17.53 17.55 33.04
CA LEU A 108 16.30 16.90 33.47
C LEU A 108 16.56 15.89 34.60
N ASP A 109 15.56 15.74 35.47
CA ASP A 109 15.58 14.73 36.54
C ASP A 109 15.62 13.31 35.95
N GLU A 110 16.64 12.54 36.32
CA GLU A 110 16.83 11.14 35.87
C GLU A 110 15.69 10.21 36.31
N THR A 111 14.95 10.55 37.38
CA THR A 111 13.80 9.73 37.79
C THR A 111 12.70 9.69 36.74
N LEU A 112 12.58 10.74 35.92
CA LEU A 112 11.62 10.83 34.82
C LEU A 112 12.10 10.12 33.54
N LEU A 113 13.38 9.70 33.49
CA LEU A 113 14.02 9.15 32.29
C LEU A 113 14.13 7.63 32.31
N ALA A 114 13.61 6.95 33.33
CA ALA A 114 13.79 5.52 33.54
C ALA A 114 13.43 4.67 32.30
N ASP A 115 12.27 4.90 31.68
CA ASP A 115 11.83 4.12 30.52
C ASP A 115 12.57 4.50 29.24
N TYR A 116 12.94 5.77 29.09
CA TYR A 116 13.83 6.23 28.03
C TYR A 116 15.19 5.53 28.09
N ARG A 117 15.82 5.46 29.28
CA ARG A 117 17.11 4.80 29.51
C ARG A 117 17.05 3.31 29.22
N LYS A 118 15.99 2.62 29.65
CA LYS A 118 15.76 1.20 29.34
C LYS A 118 15.67 0.96 27.84
N MET A 119 14.85 1.75 27.14
CA MET A 119 14.64 1.63 25.69
C MET A 119 15.94 1.91 24.92
N ARG A 120 16.69 2.95 25.29
CA ARG A 120 17.97 3.28 24.67
C ARG A 120 18.99 2.15 24.82
N THR A 121 19.09 1.57 26.02
CA THR A 121 20.01 0.46 26.32
C THR A 121 19.69 -0.78 25.48
N TYR A 122 18.41 -1.04 25.21
CA TYR A 122 18.00 -2.17 24.37
C TYR A 122 18.29 -1.96 22.88
N ILE A 123 18.06 -0.75 22.36
CA ILE A 123 18.14 -0.44 20.92
C ILE A 123 19.56 -0.14 20.45
N GLN A 124 20.38 0.49 21.29
CA GLN A 124 21.77 0.85 20.97
C GLN A 124 22.65 -0.32 20.47
N PRO A 125 22.66 -1.52 21.10
CA PRO A 125 23.50 -2.64 20.67
C PRO A 125 23.01 -3.33 19.38
N LEU A 126 21.76 -3.14 18.96
CA LEU A 126 21.25 -3.70 17.70
C LEU A 126 21.99 -3.14 16.47
N LYS A 127 22.66 -1.99 16.62
CA LYS A 127 23.60 -1.44 15.63
C LYS A 127 24.81 -2.34 15.37
N ILE A 128 25.28 -3.07 16.38
CA ILE A 128 26.59 -3.77 16.37
C ILE A 128 26.46 -5.17 15.74
N ARG A 129 25.32 -5.85 15.94
CA ARG A 129 25.09 -7.22 15.43
C ARG A 129 25.00 -7.31 13.91
N GLU A 130 24.82 -6.21 13.20
CA GLU A 130 24.75 -6.21 11.74
C GLU A 130 26.08 -5.89 11.05
N THR A 131 27.04 -5.31 11.78
CA THR A 131 28.41 -5.10 11.28
C THR A 131 29.29 -6.35 11.42
N GLU A 132 28.84 -7.34 12.19
CA GLU A 132 29.44 -8.67 12.16
C GLU A 132 29.04 -9.37 10.85
N PRO A 133 29.99 -9.88 10.04
CA PRO A 133 29.63 -10.66 8.88
C PRO A 133 28.77 -11.84 9.34
N LYS A 134 27.55 -11.94 8.81
CA LYS A 134 26.71 -13.13 9.00
C LYS A 134 27.57 -14.32 8.62
N ARG A 135 27.88 -15.21 9.57
CA ARG A 135 28.48 -16.50 9.25
C ARG A 135 27.59 -17.16 8.21
N SER A 136 28.14 -17.41 7.04
CA SER A 136 27.56 -18.24 6.01
C SER A 136 27.63 -19.69 6.48
N ASP A 137 26.85 -20.02 7.51
CA ASP A 137 26.69 -21.38 7.97
C ASP A 137 25.31 -21.84 7.51
N ASP A 138 25.37 -22.75 6.53
CA ASP A 138 24.45 -23.87 6.28
C ASP A 138 23.17 -23.67 5.43
N PHE A 139 23.33 -24.13 4.16
CA PHE A 139 22.39 -24.66 3.15
C PHE A 139 21.46 -23.72 2.38
#